data_AF-A0A9P2UPG6-F1
#
_entry.id   AF-A0A9P2UPG6-F1
#
_cell.length_a   1.000
_cell.length_b   1.000
_cell.length_c   1.000
_cell.angle_alpha   90.00
_cell.angle_beta   90.00
_cell.angle_gamma   90.00
#
_symmetry.space_group_name_H-M   'P 1'
#
loop_
_entity.id
_entity.type
_entity.pdbx_description
1 polymer ?
#
loop_
_entity_poly.entity_id
_entity_poly.type
_entity_poly.pdbx_seq_one_letter_code
_entity_poly.pdbx_strand_id
1 'polypeptide(L)'
;MAETKIADVIVPELFTPYVLNKTAEKSALWQSGIVGELDEKVAFGTEGGTTVNIPFWNDLSGESEVLSDGKALGVNNITAGKDIAILHARGKAWG
;
A
#
# COMPACT_ATOMS: atom_id res chain seq x y z
N MET A 1 -77.07 21.21 0.59
CA MET A 1 -75.76 21.44 -0.05
C MET A 1 -74.70 20.99 0.94
N ALA A 2 -74.11 19.82 0.69
CA ALA A 2 -72.92 19.40 1.43
C ALA A 2 -71.73 19.94 0.65
N GLU A 3 -71.13 21.01 1.16
CA GLU A 3 -69.93 21.59 0.56
C GLU A 3 -68.74 20.75 1.00
N THR A 4 -68.04 20.15 0.04
CA THR A 4 -66.77 19.46 0.26
C THR A 4 -65.74 20.47 0.75
N LYS A 5 -65.23 20.29 1.96
CA LYS A 5 -64.18 21.13 2.55
C LYS A 5 -62.81 20.52 2.25
N ILE A 6 -61.76 21.34 2.30
CA ILE A 6 -60.36 20.91 2.13
C ILE A 6 -59.94 19.80 3.13
N ALA A 7 -60.65 19.66 4.26
CA ALA A 7 -60.46 18.57 5.22
C ALA A 7 -60.97 17.19 4.73
N ASP A 8 -61.82 17.15 3.70
CA ASP A 8 -62.40 15.92 3.14
C ASP A 8 -61.56 15.36 1.97
N VAL A 9 -60.41 15.98 1.66
CA VAL A 9 -59.54 15.61 0.53
C VAL A 9 -58.22 15.02 1.04
N ILE A 10 -57.79 13.92 0.43
CA ILE A 10 -56.52 13.25 0.76
C ILE A 10 -55.38 14.15 0.29
N VAL A 11 -54.53 14.59 1.23
CA VAL A 11 -53.33 15.38 0.94
C VAL A 11 -52.22 14.46 0.41
N PRO A 12 -51.72 14.66 -0.81
CA PRO A 12 -50.62 13.85 -1.33
C PRO A 12 -49.28 14.31 -0.72
N GLU A 13 -48.50 13.36 -0.22
CA GLU A 13 -47.13 13.62 0.24
C GLU A 13 -46.18 13.63 -0.97
N LEU A 14 -45.43 14.72 -1.12
CA LEU A 14 -44.44 14.87 -2.20
C LEU A 14 -43.09 14.34 -1.69
N PHE A 15 -42.71 13.16 -2.14
CA PHE A 15 -41.37 12.63 -1.86
C PHE A 15 -40.34 13.33 -2.75
N THR A 16 -39.32 13.94 -2.14
CA THR A 16 -38.18 14.48 -2.88
C THR A 16 -37.28 13.35 -3.39
N PRO A 17 -36.63 13.52 -4.56
CA PRO A 17 -35.72 12.53 -5.10
C PRO A 17 -34.54 12.27 -4.15
N TYR A 18 -34.00 11.05 -4.20
CA TYR A 18 -32.84 10.66 -3.41
C TYR A 18 -31.65 11.58 -3.69
N VAL A 19 -31.06 12.09 -2.61
CA VAL A 19 -29.80 12.85 -2.66
C VAL A 19 -28.70 11.94 -2.15
N LEU A 20 -27.60 11.86 -2.90
CA LEU A 20 -26.39 11.18 -2.45
C LEU A 20 -25.76 11.97 -1.30
N ASN A 21 -25.85 11.42 -0.09
CA ASN A 21 -25.06 11.91 1.03
C ASN A 21 -23.60 11.44 0.84
N LYS A 22 -22.70 12.37 0.50
CA LYS A 22 -21.27 12.09 0.42
C LYS A 22 -20.63 12.39 1.77
N THR A 23 -20.30 11.36 2.53
CA THR A 23 -19.42 11.51 3.71
C THR A 23 -18.04 11.95 3.22
N ALA A 24 -17.66 13.20 3.50
CA ALA A 24 -16.35 13.73 3.16
C ALA A 24 -15.33 13.36 4.25
N GLU A 25 -14.96 12.09 4.32
CA GLU A 25 -13.82 11.66 5.15
C GLU A 25 -12.51 12.06 4.46
N LYS A 26 -11.74 12.95 5.09
CA LYS A 26 -10.39 13.30 4.64
C LYS A 26 -9.42 12.20 5.06
N SER A 27 -8.88 11.47 4.08
CA SER A 27 -7.76 10.55 4.29
C SER A 27 -6.43 11.27 4.05
N ALA A 28 -5.56 11.29 5.06
CA ALA A 28 -4.18 11.79 4.94
C ALA A 28 -3.18 10.67 4.58
N LEU A 29 -3.66 9.48 4.19
CA LEU A 29 -2.83 8.30 3.93
C LEU A 29 -1.71 8.54 2.90
N TRP A 30 -1.98 9.37 1.89
CA TRP A 30 -1.00 9.72 0.86
C TRP A 30 0.17 10.56 1.39
N GLN A 31 -0.01 11.26 2.52
CA GLN A 31 1.01 12.11 3.13
C GLN A 31 1.79 11.40 4.23
N SER A 32 1.37 10.20 4.64
CA SER A 32 1.94 9.50 5.80
C SER A 32 3.23 8.72 5.49
N GLY A 33 3.77 8.83 4.26
CA GLY A 33 4.98 8.12 3.83
C GLY A 33 4.80 6.61 3.61
N ILE A 34 3.59 6.07 3.82
CA ILE A 34 3.24 4.67 3.52
C ILE A 34 3.17 4.45 2.00
N VAL A 35 2.81 5.50 1.25
CA VAL A 35 2.73 5.49 -0.20
C VAL A 35 4.00 6.13 -0.75
N GLY A 36 4.75 5.37 -1.55
CA GLY A 36 5.96 5.82 -2.22
C GLY A 36 6.23 5.00 -3.47
N GLU A 37 7.02 5.54 -4.38
CA GLU A 37 7.50 4.81 -5.55
C GLU A 37 8.71 3.95 -5.15
N LEU A 38 8.74 2.69 -5.61
CA LEU A 38 9.93 1.86 -5.54
C LEU A 38 10.74 2.01 -6.83
N ASP A 39 12.05 2.19 -6.69
CA ASP A 39 12.99 2.32 -7.81
C ASP A 39 13.29 0.96 -8.47
N GLU A 40 13.21 -0.14 -7.69
CA GLU A 40 13.30 -1.50 -8.23
C GLU A 40 11.96 -1.95 -8.81
N LYS A 41 12.00 -2.45 -10.04
CA LYS A 41 10.92 -3.25 -10.64
C LYS A 41 10.84 -4.62 -9.96
N VAL A 42 10.45 -4.61 -8.70
CA VAL A 42 10.06 -5.83 -8.01
C VAL A 42 8.77 -6.31 -8.65
N ALA A 43 8.78 -7.54 -9.16
CA ALA A 43 7.64 -8.18 -9.81
C ALA A 43 6.55 -8.56 -8.80
N PHE A 44 6.03 -7.59 -8.04
CA PHE A 44 4.97 -7.80 -7.06
C PHE A 44 3.74 -8.38 -7.78
N GLY A 45 3.40 -9.63 -7.45
CA GLY A 45 2.22 -10.32 -7.98
C GLY A 45 2.37 -10.95 -9.36
N THR A 46 3.57 -10.97 -9.97
CA THR A 46 3.77 -11.62 -11.28
C THR A 46 4.05 -13.12 -11.16
N GLU A 47 4.76 -13.53 -10.11
CA GLU A 47 5.14 -14.94 -9.87
C GLU A 47 4.25 -15.65 -8.82
N GLY A 48 3.22 -14.98 -8.31
CA GLY A 48 2.42 -15.48 -7.20
C GLY A 48 3.20 -15.58 -5.88
N GLY A 49 2.49 -15.78 -4.77
CA GLY A 49 3.08 -15.86 -3.43
C GLY A 49 2.81 -14.63 -2.56
N THR A 50 2.99 -14.81 -1.25
CA THR A 50 2.71 -13.79 -0.22
C THR A 50 3.93 -12.98 0.18
N THR A 51 5.14 -13.40 -0.23
CA THR A 51 6.41 -12.78 0.17
C THR A 51 7.33 -12.58 -1.01
N VAL A 52 8.06 -11.46 -1.03
CA VAL A 52 9.14 -11.17 -1.97
C VAL A 52 10.46 -11.14 -1.19
N ASN A 53 11.46 -11.88 -1.68
CA ASN A 53 12.82 -11.85 -1.13
C ASN A 53 13.72 -10.96 -2.00
N ILE A 54 14.36 -9.96 -1.41
CA ILE A 54 15.24 -9.01 -2.10
C ILE A 54 16.68 -9.27 -1.63
N PRO A 55 17.55 -9.88 -2.45
CA PRO A 55 18.94 -10.13 -2.07
C PRO A 55 19.81 -8.87 -2.22
N PHE A 56 20.76 -8.68 -1.31
CA PHE A 56 21.75 -7.60 -1.40
C PHE A 56 23.13 -8.06 -0.94
N TRP A 57 24.18 -7.41 -1.43
CA TRP A 57 25.55 -7.61 -0.97
C TRP A 57 25.83 -6.69 0.21
N ASN A 58 26.42 -7.24 1.28
CA ASN A 58 26.85 -6.43 2.42
C ASN A 58 28.12 -5.67 2.08
N ASP A 59 28.32 -4.54 2.74
CA ASP A 59 29.52 -3.72 2.56
C ASP A 59 30.79 -4.46 3.01
N LEU A 60 31.91 -4.11 2.40
CA LEU A 60 33.22 -4.65 2.71
C LEU A 60 33.68 -4.08 4.05
N SER A 61 34.05 -4.95 4.98
CA SER A 61 34.62 -4.57 6.27
C SER A 61 35.99 -5.21 6.46
N GLY A 62 36.86 -4.52 7.19
CA GLY A 62 38.18 -5.02 7.53
C GLY A 62 39.22 -3.91 7.63
N GLU A 63 40.26 -4.19 8.42
CA GLU A 63 41.43 -3.32 8.56
C GLU A 63 42.41 -3.52 7.39
N SER A 64 43.22 -2.50 7.09
CA SER A 64 44.24 -2.60 6.05
C SER A 64 45.44 -3.41 6.54
N GLU A 65 45.99 -4.27 5.67
CA GLU A 65 47.19 -5.05 5.94
C GLU A 65 48.46 -4.33 5.44
N VAL A 66 49.58 -4.49 6.15
CA VAL A 66 50.88 -3.88 5.77
C VAL A 66 51.53 -4.71 4.66
N LEU A 67 51.83 -4.06 3.53
CA LEU A 67 52.46 -4.70 2.37
C LEU A 67 53.91 -5.09 2.67
N SER A 68 54.28 -6.34 2.38
CA SER A 68 55.60 -6.91 2.63
C SER A 68 56.02 -7.82 1.48
N ASP A 69 57.31 -7.79 1.12
CA ASP A 69 57.88 -8.60 0.03
C ASP A 69 57.95 -10.12 0.35
N GLY A 70 57.64 -10.50 1.61
CA GLY A 70 57.73 -11.87 2.10
C GLY A 70 56.38 -12.57 2.32
N LYS A 71 55.24 -11.87 2.20
CA LYS A 71 53.90 -12.44 2.44
C LYS A 71 52.84 -11.79 1.56
N ALA A 72 51.98 -12.61 0.94
CA ALA A 72 50.82 -12.15 0.20
C ALA A 72 49.70 -11.68 1.14
N LEU A 73 48.90 -10.70 0.68
CA LEU A 73 47.73 -10.18 1.40
C LEU A 73 46.61 -11.22 1.51
N GLY A 74 45.85 -11.15 2.61
CA GLY A 74 44.63 -11.96 2.79
C GLY A 74 43.47 -11.49 1.91
N VAL A 75 42.72 -12.43 1.32
CA VAL A 75 41.46 -12.11 0.60
C VAL A 75 40.29 -12.31 1.56
N ASN A 76 39.53 -11.25 1.79
CA ASN A 76 38.32 -11.30 2.62
C ASN A 76 37.09 -11.70 1.81
N ASN A 77 36.16 -12.41 2.44
CA ASN A 77 34.89 -12.81 1.83
C ASN A 77 33.86 -11.69 1.84
N ILE A 78 33.04 -11.65 0.80
CA ILE A 78 31.85 -10.80 0.72
C ILE A 78 30.66 -11.62 1.21
N THR A 79 29.83 -11.04 2.08
CA THR A 79 28.61 -11.69 2.57
C THR A 79 27.37 -11.11 1.88
N ALA A 80 26.34 -11.91 1.73
CA ALA A 80 25.05 -11.50 1.17
C ALA A 80 23.95 -11.57 2.24
N GLY A 81 23.03 -10.60 2.19
CA GLY A 81 21.82 -10.54 2.99
C GLY A 81 20.58 -10.72 2.13
N LYS A 82 19.41 -10.87 2.78
CA LYS A 82 18.11 -10.82 2.13
C LYS A 82 17.13 -10.02 2.97
N ASP A 83 16.31 -9.21 2.32
CA ASP A 83 15.14 -8.58 2.91
C ASP A 83 13.86 -9.30 2.44
N ILE A 84 12.79 -9.24 3.25
CA ILE A 84 11.52 -9.94 2.99
C ILE A 84 10.35 -8.95 3.06
N ALA A 85 9.70 -8.72 1.93
CA ALA A 85 8.47 -7.92 1.85
C ALA A 85 7.22 -8.81 1.72
N ILE A 86 6.05 -8.33 2.17
CA ILE A 86 4.78 -9.06 2.13
C ILE A 86 3.81 -8.42 1.12
N LEU A 87 3.15 -9.25 0.31
CA LEU A 87 2.07 -8.83 -0.59
C LEU A 87 0.71 -8.92 0.12
N HIS A 88 -0.06 -7.84 0.10
CA HIS A 88 -1.41 -7.79 0.66
C HIS A 88 -2.45 -7.50 -0.43
N ALA A 89 -3.38 -8.45 -0.63
CA ALA A 89 -4.53 -8.29 -1.49
C ALA A 89 -5.82 -8.26 -0.63
N ARG A 90 -6.67 -7.25 -0.83
CA ARG A 90 -7.97 -7.12 -0.17
C ARG A 90 -9.04 -6.89 -1.22
N GLY A 91 -10.18 -7.55 -1.08
CA GLY A 91 -11.34 -7.39 -1.96
C GLY A 91 -12.62 -7.33 -1.15
N LYS A 92 -13.58 -6.52 -1.60
CA LYS A 92 -14.95 -6.51 -1.09
C LYS A 92 -15.91 -6.33 -2.26
N ALA A 93 -17.01 -7.07 -2.24
CA ALA A 93 -18.05 -7.02 -3.26
C ALA A 93 -19.40 -6.70 -2.60
N TRP A 94 -20.23 -5.98 -3.34
CA TRP A 94 -21.59 -5.60 -2.98
C TRP A 94 -22.45 -5.63 -4.24
N GLY A 95 -23.68 -6.11 -4.10
CA GLY A 95 -24.71 -6.19 -5.12
C GLY A 95 -26.08 -6.07 -4.47
#